data_AF-A0AAV2PMF9-F1
#
_entry.id   AF-A0AAV2PMF9-F1
#
_cell.length_a   1.000
_cell.length_b   1.000
_cell.length_c   1.000
_cell.angle_alpha   90.00
_cell.angle_beta   90.00
_cell.angle_gamma   90.00
#
_symmetry.space_group_name_H-M   'P 1'
#
loop_
_entity.id
_entity.type
_entity.pdbx_description
1 polymer ?
#
loop_
_entity_poly.entity_id
_entity_poly.type
_entity_poly.pdbx_seq_one_letter_code
_entity_poly.pdbx_strand_id
1 'polypeptide(L)'
;TIIVTMIITFTIYMMLLIWGRFKDKEDLTKLGATPLPDNNPRDKYLYEIMVMTGGKNESETKSVVQFILSGSKGETTVRTFADYERQILKKNGVDIFVMAVPDNLGNLEFLRIWHDNSGKCTSFMKYMVFYKAESDGKRPFICNNAYQLNYDDIRVSKIIVVTHKKVNQFFEIKFRNEFFKNFVFAELSRVKFTRVQRITTCMALLYLTMVTNAMFYGVIPEEPGAGAFSLGPFSMSPAAIGVGVISNLITFPPLFLIIQLFRKVSPKYKR
;
A
#
# COMPACT_ATOMS: atom_id res chain seq x y z
N THR A 1 -36.42 17.33 -1.83
CA THR A 1 -35.24 16.81 -2.57
C THR A 1 -34.02 16.66 -1.67
N ILE A 2 -33.63 17.68 -0.89
CA ILE A 2 -32.44 17.64 0.00
C ILE A 2 -32.48 16.50 1.03
N ILE A 3 -33.61 16.31 1.72
CA ILE A 3 -33.73 15.23 2.72
C ILE A 3 -33.55 13.85 2.07
N VAL A 4 -34.10 13.67 0.86
CA VAL A 4 -33.98 12.41 0.11
C VAL A 4 -32.53 12.14 -0.29
N THR A 5 -31.79 13.17 -0.75
CA THR A 5 -30.37 13.01 -1.08
C THR A 5 -29.52 12.73 0.16
N MET A 6 -29.83 13.33 1.30
CA MET A 6 -29.17 13.01 2.58
C MET A 6 -29.40 11.56 3.00
N ILE A 7 -30.63 11.06 2.89
CA ILE A 7 -30.96 9.66 3.22
C ILE A 7 -30.22 8.70 2.29
N ILE A 8 -30.24 8.93 0.97
CA ILE A 8 -29.57 8.07 -0.01
C ILE A 8 -28.05 8.04 0.20
N THR A 9 -27.43 9.20 0.39
CA THR A 9 -25.97 9.27 0.60
C THR A 9 -25.58 8.61 1.93
N PHE A 10 -26.42 8.72 2.97
CA PHE A 10 -26.19 8.07 4.26
C PHE A 10 -26.32 6.55 4.16
N THR A 11 -27.32 6.03 3.44
CA THR A 11 -27.46 4.57 3.26
C THR A 11 -26.28 3.99 2.47
N ILE A 12 -25.83 4.67 1.41
CA ILE A 12 -24.61 4.30 0.66
C ILE A 12 -23.39 4.30 1.58
N TYR A 13 -23.24 5.32 2.43
CA TYR A 13 -22.15 5.37 3.41
C TYR A 13 -22.17 4.17 4.35
N MET A 14 -23.33 3.80 4.90
CA MET A 14 -23.43 2.65 5.81
C MET A 14 -23.07 1.34 5.10
N MET A 15 -23.51 1.13 3.86
CA MET A 15 -23.12 -0.04 3.06
C MET A 15 -21.60 -0.09 2.82
N LEU A 16 -21.00 1.03 2.41
CA LEU A 16 -19.55 1.13 2.19
C LEU A 16 -18.76 0.96 3.50
N LEU A 17 -19.27 1.46 4.63
CA LEU A 17 -18.63 1.32 5.93
C LEU A 17 -18.62 -0.13 6.38
N ILE A 18 -19.72 -0.87 6.21
CA ILE A 18 -19.80 -2.31 6.51
C ILE A 18 -18.81 -3.09 5.64
N TRP A 19 -18.82 -2.84 4.33
CA TRP A 19 -17.87 -3.45 3.39
C TRP A 19 -16.42 -3.12 3.74
N GLY A 20 -16.12 -1.86 4.04
CA GLY A 20 -14.80 -1.39 4.42
C GLY A 20 -14.31 -2.05 5.72
N ARG A 21 -15.18 -2.15 6.73
CA ARG A 21 -14.91 -2.86 8.00
C ARG A 21 -14.56 -4.32 7.76
N PHE A 22 -15.33 -5.01 6.91
CA PHE A 22 -15.08 -6.41 6.59
C PHE A 22 -13.72 -6.58 5.91
N LYS A 23 -13.42 -5.74 4.91
CA LYS A 23 -12.15 -5.78 4.18
C LYS A 23 -10.94 -5.36 5.01
N ASP A 24 -11.08 -4.36 5.87
CA ASP A 24 -10.00 -3.96 6.79
C ASP A 24 -9.70 -5.08 7.80
N LYS A 25 -10.72 -5.84 8.26
CA LYS A 25 -10.52 -7.02 9.10
C LYS A 25 -9.80 -8.16 8.37
N GLU A 26 -10.18 -8.41 7.12
CA GLU A 26 -9.51 -9.40 6.26
C GLU A 26 -8.04 -9.02 5.98
N ASP A 27 -7.73 -7.75 5.86
CA ASP A 27 -6.34 -7.31 5.67
C ASP A 27 -5.54 -7.34 6.98
N LEU A 28 -6.18 -7.14 8.13
CA LEU A 28 -5.53 -7.32 9.44
C LEU A 28 -5.05 -8.75 9.67
N THR A 29 -5.72 -9.77 9.12
CA THR A 29 -5.23 -11.15 9.21
C THR A 29 -4.05 -11.40 8.26
N LYS A 30 -3.85 -10.57 7.24
CA LYS A 30 -2.71 -10.64 6.33
C LYS A 30 -1.51 -9.83 6.86
N LEU A 31 -1.72 -9.01 7.88
CA LEU A 31 -0.70 -8.15 8.46
C LEU A 31 0.10 -8.93 9.51
N GLY A 32 1.38 -9.14 9.21
CA GLY A 32 2.32 -9.77 10.13
C GLY A 32 3.58 -10.21 9.43
N ALA A 33 4.69 -10.29 10.17
CA ALA A 33 5.91 -10.88 9.65
C ALA A 33 5.87 -12.39 9.93
N THR A 34 5.90 -13.21 8.87
CA THR A 34 5.80 -14.66 8.98
C THR A 34 7.19 -15.25 9.21
N PRO A 35 7.45 -15.96 10.31
CA PRO A 35 8.71 -16.66 10.46
C PRO A 35 8.82 -17.74 9.37
N LEU A 36 9.98 -17.85 8.73
CA LEU A 36 10.20 -18.93 7.78
C LEU A 36 10.09 -20.30 8.49
N PRO A 37 9.50 -21.32 7.83
CA PRO A 37 9.22 -22.62 8.46
C PRO A 37 10.49 -23.36 8.91
N ASP A 38 11.62 -23.03 8.30
CA ASP A 38 12.94 -23.61 8.54
C ASP A 38 13.81 -22.77 9.49
N ASN A 39 13.22 -21.82 10.23
CA ASN A 39 13.91 -21.09 11.29
C ASN A 39 14.21 -22.00 12.48
N ASN A 40 15.44 -21.91 13.02
CA ASN A 40 15.80 -22.53 14.28
C ASN A 40 15.64 -21.53 15.44
N PRO A 41 14.93 -21.85 16.52
CA PRO A 41 14.79 -20.97 17.69
C PRO A 41 16.11 -20.58 18.37
N ARG A 42 17.20 -21.31 18.10
CA ARG A 42 18.55 -21.01 18.65
C ARG A 42 19.30 -19.93 17.87
N ASP A 43 18.85 -19.64 16.65
CA ASP A 43 19.49 -18.67 15.77
C ASP A 43 19.23 -17.24 16.26
N LYS A 44 20.30 -16.43 16.29
CA LYS A 44 20.26 -15.10 16.93
C LYS A 44 20.14 -13.95 15.94
N TYR A 45 20.56 -14.15 14.69
CA TYR A 45 20.57 -13.09 13.69
C TYR A 45 19.29 -13.12 12.86
N LEU A 46 18.50 -12.04 12.95
CA LEU A 46 17.23 -11.92 12.26
C LEU A 46 17.31 -10.98 11.05
N TYR A 47 16.74 -11.44 9.95
CA TYR A 47 16.57 -10.69 8.71
C TYR A 47 15.08 -10.62 8.37
N GLU A 48 14.55 -9.41 8.23
CA GLU A 48 13.21 -9.17 7.71
C GLU A 48 13.27 -9.10 6.19
N ILE A 49 12.45 -9.90 5.51
CA ILE A 49 12.40 -10.02 4.06
C ILE A 49 11.03 -9.54 3.60
N MET A 50 11.02 -8.44 2.84
CA MET A 50 9.80 -7.93 2.22
C MET A 50 9.78 -8.30 0.74
N VAL A 51 8.79 -9.09 0.34
CA VAL A 51 8.59 -9.53 -1.04
C VAL A 51 7.42 -8.78 -1.63
N MET A 52 7.63 -8.12 -2.77
CA MET A 52 6.57 -7.44 -3.51
C MET A 52 6.36 -8.11 -4.87
N THR A 53 5.12 -8.53 -5.08
CA THR A 53 4.71 -9.27 -6.26
C THR A 53 4.26 -8.33 -7.39
N GLY A 54 4.45 -8.76 -8.64
CA GLY A 54 4.05 -8.01 -9.84
C GLY A 54 2.54 -7.78 -9.97
N GLY A 55 2.17 -6.80 -10.81
CA GLY A 55 0.77 -6.47 -11.12
C GLY A 55 0.27 -6.96 -12.49
N LYS A 56 1.13 -7.62 -13.27
CA LYS A 56 0.73 -8.20 -14.55
C LYS A 56 -0.14 -9.43 -14.31
N ASN A 57 -0.88 -9.87 -15.34
CA ASN A 57 -1.54 -11.17 -15.28
C ASN A 57 -0.45 -12.25 -15.12
N GLU A 58 -0.73 -13.29 -14.32
CA GLU A 58 0.22 -14.38 -13.97
C GLU A 58 1.44 -13.96 -13.12
N SER A 59 1.34 -12.80 -12.44
CA SER A 59 2.30 -12.43 -11.41
C SER A 59 2.02 -13.08 -10.05
N GLU A 60 0.88 -13.73 -9.85
CA GLU A 60 0.70 -14.57 -8.67
C GLU A 60 1.37 -15.92 -8.86
N THR A 61 1.87 -16.53 -7.79
CA THR A 61 2.39 -17.89 -7.85
C THR A 61 1.86 -18.74 -6.70
N LYS A 62 1.52 -19.99 -7.03
CA LYS A 62 1.24 -21.07 -6.06
C LYS A 62 2.41 -22.04 -5.96
N SER A 63 3.48 -21.81 -6.74
CA SER A 63 4.69 -22.62 -6.75
C SER A 63 5.45 -22.46 -5.44
N VAL A 64 6.17 -23.49 -5.04
CA VAL A 64 7.09 -23.40 -3.91
C VAL A 64 8.28 -22.57 -4.34
N VAL A 65 8.49 -21.43 -3.69
CA VAL A 65 9.60 -20.51 -3.97
C VAL A 65 10.67 -20.67 -2.90
N GLN A 66 11.90 -20.89 -3.36
CA GLN A 66 13.06 -21.13 -2.52
C GLN A 66 14.18 -20.16 -2.88
N PHE A 67 15.02 -19.88 -1.90
CA PHE A 67 16.17 -19.01 -2.12
C PHE A 67 17.36 -19.37 -1.24
N ILE A 68 18.52 -18.88 -1.66
CA ILE A 68 19.75 -18.81 -0.88
C ILE A 68 20.20 -17.36 -0.88
N LEU A 69 20.56 -16.86 0.30
CA LEU A 69 21.08 -15.52 0.49
C LEU A 69 22.57 -15.57 0.84
N SER A 70 23.38 -14.93 0.02
CA SER A 70 24.84 -14.89 0.18
C SER A 70 25.27 -13.47 0.55
N GLY A 71 26.14 -13.37 1.56
CA GLY A 71 26.79 -12.13 1.95
C GLY A 71 28.27 -12.32 2.23
N SER A 72 28.95 -11.21 2.53
CA SER A 72 30.41 -11.14 2.67
C SER A 72 31.00 -12.04 3.76
N LYS A 73 30.18 -12.55 4.69
CA LYS A 73 30.62 -13.40 5.82
C LYS A 73 30.07 -14.82 5.76
N GLY A 74 29.22 -15.15 4.79
CA GLY A 74 28.61 -16.47 4.69
C GLY A 74 27.37 -16.49 3.83
N GLU A 75 26.81 -17.69 3.70
CA GLU A 75 25.64 -17.97 2.88
C GLU A 75 24.64 -18.80 3.69
N THR A 76 23.35 -18.62 3.43
CA THR A 76 22.31 -19.42 4.07
C THR A 76 22.19 -20.79 3.43
N THR A 77 21.61 -21.75 4.16
CA THR A 77 21.03 -22.94 3.53
C THR A 77 19.86 -22.56 2.63
N VAL A 78 19.29 -23.54 1.92
CA VAL A 78 18.03 -23.34 1.18
C VAL A 78 16.94 -22.92 2.14
N ARG A 79 16.34 -21.76 1.87
CA ARG A 79 15.20 -21.20 2.61
C ARG A 79 13.95 -21.28 1.75
N THR A 80 12.81 -21.53 2.37
CA THR A 80 11.54 -21.69 1.65
C THR A 80 10.52 -20.66 2.11
N PHE A 81 9.93 -19.90 1.18
CA PHE A 81 8.80 -19.04 1.51
C PHE A 81 7.56 -19.90 1.73
N ALA A 82 7.04 -19.90 2.95
CA ALA A 82 5.81 -20.58 3.29
C ALA A 82 5.07 -19.81 4.39
N ASP A 83 3.75 -19.91 4.36
CA ASP A 83 2.86 -19.41 5.39
C ASP A 83 1.64 -20.33 5.44
N TYR A 84 1.35 -20.90 6.61
CA TYR A 84 0.26 -21.86 6.79
C TYR A 84 -1.09 -21.18 7.07
N GLU A 85 -1.09 -19.90 7.43
CA GLU A 85 -2.29 -19.16 7.81
C GLU A 85 -2.81 -18.29 6.67
N ARG A 86 -1.91 -17.72 5.86
CA ARG A 86 -2.27 -16.87 4.72
C ARG A 86 -1.64 -17.37 3.42
N GLN A 87 -2.37 -17.14 2.33
CA GLN A 87 -1.81 -17.32 0.99
C GLN A 87 -0.85 -16.17 0.68
N ILE A 88 0.41 -16.52 0.38
CA ILE A 88 1.52 -15.62 0.03
C ILE A 88 1.65 -15.43 -1.49
N LEU A 89 2.49 -14.47 -1.90
CA LEU A 89 2.91 -14.20 -3.28
C LEU A 89 1.74 -13.96 -4.24
N LYS A 90 0.69 -13.29 -3.75
CA LYS A 90 -0.50 -12.89 -4.51
C LYS A 90 -0.18 -11.74 -5.48
N LYS A 91 -0.97 -11.61 -6.54
CA LYS A 91 -0.89 -10.47 -7.48
C LYS A 91 -0.96 -9.14 -6.73
N ASN A 92 -0.02 -8.24 -7.02
CA ASN A 92 0.18 -6.98 -6.31
C ASN A 92 0.40 -7.11 -4.78
N GLY A 93 0.64 -8.31 -4.25
CA GLY A 93 0.82 -8.56 -2.82
C GLY A 93 2.13 -8.01 -2.27
N VAL A 94 2.13 -7.78 -0.96
CA VAL A 94 3.32 -7.50 -0.17
C VAL A 94 3.33 -8.48 0.99
N ASP A 95 4.32 -9.35 1.02
CA ASP A 95 4.49 -10.36 2.06
C ASP A 95 5.78 -10.05 2.84
N ILE A 96 5.69 -10.12 4.18
CA ILE A 96 6.84 -9.90 5.07
C ILE A 96 7.16 -11.22 5.76
N PHE A 97 8.42 -11.63 5.68
CA PHE A 97 8.95 -12.83 6.30
C PHE A 97 10.09 -12.49 7.27
N VAL A 98 10.29 -13.34 8.28
CA VAL A 98 11.44 -13.25 9.19
C VAL A 98 12.29 -14.49 9.02
N MET A 99 13.54 -14.29 8.64
CA MET A 99 14.55 -15.33 8.51
C MET A 99 15.54 -15.24 9.68
N ALA A 100 15.68 -16.33 10.43
CA ALA A 100 16.68 -16.47 11.48
C ALA A 100 17.88 -17.25 10.94
N VAL A 101 19.09 -16.80 11.23
CA VAL A 101 20.34 -17.48 10.83
C VAL A 101 21.31 -17.56 12.00
N PRO A 102 22.14 -18.62 12.06
CA PRO A 102 23.06 -18.85 13.18
C PRO A 102 24.14 -17.76 13.28
N ASP A 103 24.63 -17.30 12.13
CA ASP A 103 25.74 -16.34 12.01
C ASP A 103 25.37 -15.13 11.14
N ASN A 104 26.00 -14.01 11.43
CA ASN A 104 25.79 -12.76 10.69
C ASN A 104 26.38 -12.86 9.26
N LEU A 105 25.53 -12.77 8.24
CA LEU A 105 25.90 -12.86 6.82
C LEU A 105 26.76 -11.67 6.32
N GLY A 106 26.91 -10.60 7.12
CA GLY A 106 27.66 -9.42 6.72
C GLY A 106 26.91 -8.55 5.71
N ASN A 107 27.63 -8.01 4.72
CA ASN A 107 27.01 -7.26 3.63
C ASN A 107 26.39 -8.24 2.64
N LEU A 108 25.10 -8.13 2.38
CA LEU A 108 24.42 -9.00 1.42
C LEU A 108 24.86 -8.67 -0.01
N GLU A 109 25.20 -9.68 -0.80
CA GLU A 109 25.81 -9.54 -2.13
C GLU A 109 24.98 -10.19 -3.23
N PHE A 110 24.52 -11.43 -2.99
CA PHE A 110 23.80 -12.21 -4.00
C PHE A 110 22.56 -12.87 -3.39
N LEU A 111 21.48 -12.89 -4.18
CA LEU A 111 20.29 -13.67 -3.91
C LEU A 111 20.12 -14.67 -5.05
N ARG A 112 20.16 -15.97 -4.74
CA ARG A 112 19.76 -17.01 -5.67
C ARG A 112 18.33 -17.42 -5.35
N ILE A 113 17.41 -17.28 -6.31
CA ILE A 113 15.99 -17.60 -6.12
C ILE A 113 15.47 -18.48 -7.27
N TRP A 114 14.65 -19.46 -6.92
CA TRP A 114 14.04 -20.39 -7.86
C TRP A 114 12.66 -20.83 -7.37
N HIS A 115 11.91 -21.50 -8.25
CA HIS A 115 10.65 -22.12 -7.90
C HIS A 115 10.53 -23.52 -8.51
N ASP A 116 9.65 -24.35 -7.94
CA ASP A 116 9.39 -25.72 -8.39
C ASP A 116 8.48 -25.82 -9.63
N ASN A 117 7.90 -24.70 -10.07
CA ASN A 117 6.98 -24.63 -11.22
C ASN A 117 5.69 -25.47 -11.05
N SER A 118 5.30 -25.78 -9.80
CA SER A 118 4.07 -26.54 -9.53
C SER A 118 2.79 -25.73 -9.76
N GLY A 119 2.89 -24.39 -9.79
CA GLY A 119 1.80 -23.47 -10.11
C GLY A 119 2.00 -22.73 -11.43
N LYS A 120 0.89 -22.23 -12.00
CA LYS A 120 0.94 -21.32 -13.15
C LYS A 120 1.47 -19.96 -12.72
N CYS A 121 2.69 -19.61 -13.11
CA CYS A 121 3.23 -18.26 -13.00
C CYS A 121 4.25 -18.00 -14.11
N THR A 122 4.22 -16.81 -14.72
CA THR A 122 5.21 -16.40 -15.73
C THR A 122 6.16 -15.33 -15.22
N SER A 123 5.73 -14.53 -14.23
CA SER A 123 6.60 -13.50 -13.66
C SER A 123 6.10 -13.04 -12.30
N PHE A 124 6.47 -13.76 -11.24
CA PHE A 124 5.89 -13.53 -9.92
C PHE A 124 6.51 -12.32 -9.19
N MET A 125 7.84 -12.26 -9.10
CA MET A 125 8.50 -11.28 -8.25
C MET A 125 8.82 -9.97 -8.98
N LYS A 126 8.48 -8.83 -8.35
CA LYS A 126 8.80 -7.49 -8.84
C LYS A 126 9.95 -6.86 -8.04
N TYR A 127 9.92 -6.99 -6.71
CA TYR A 127 10.94 -6.49 -5.79
C TYR A 127 11.10 -7.43 -4.59
N MET A 128 12.32 -7.51 -4.06
CA MET A 128 12.59 -8.10 -2.76
C MET A 128 13.54 -7.19 -1.99
N VAL A 129 13.23 -6.90 -0.73
CA VAL A 129 14.02 -6.02 0.12
C VAL A 129 14.34 -6.75 1.41
N PHE A 130 15.61 -6.79 1.77
CA PHE A 130 16.09 -7.37 3.03
C PHE A 130 16.45 -6.26 4.00
N TYR A 131 15.97 -6.37 5.24
CA TYR A 131 16.33 -5.53 6.36
C TYR A 131 16.99 -6.40 7.43
N LYS A 132 18.15 -5.97 7.94
CA LYS A 132 18.74 -6.59 9.12
C LYS A 132 18.06 -6.02 10.37
N ALA A 133 17.56 -6.89 11.26
CA ALA A 133 16.82 -6.46 12.45
C ALA A 133 17.70 -5.70 13.48
N GLU A 134 19.00 -5.96 13.47
CA GLU A 134 19.92 -5.61 14.56
C GLU A 134 20.65 -4.26 14.40
N SER A 135 20.50 -3.54 13.29
CA SER A 135 21.26 -2.30 13.07
C SER A 135 20.42 -1.06 13.31
N ASP A 136 20.81 -0.30 14.33
CA ASP A 136 20.38 1.06 14.71
C ASP A 136 20.47 2.11 13.58
N GLY A 137 20.93 1.70 12.40
CA GLY A 137 20.68 2.36 11.12
C GLY A 137 20.23 1.32 10.11
N LYS A 138 18.91 1.21 9.86
CA LYS A 138 18.31 0.35 8.83
C LYS A 138 18.89 0.72 7.47
N ARG A 139 19.94 0.04 7.02
CA ARG A 139 20.41 0.08 5.63
C ARG A 139 19.75 -1.08 4.90
N PRO A 140 18.64 -0.84 4.18
CA PRO A 140 18.01 -1.89 3.41
C PRO A 140 18.88 -2.34 2.25
N PHE A 141 18.85 -3.63 2.01
CA PHE A 141 19.42 -4.27 0.85
C PHE A 141 18.29 -4.48 -0.15
N ILE A 142 18.36 -3.81 -1.31
CA ILE A 142 17.31 -3.89 -2.34
C ILE A 142 17.77 -4.83 -3.45
N CYS A 143 17.00 -5.89 -3.67
CA CYS A 143 17.08 -6.71 -4.87
C CYS A 143 16.01 -6.22 -5.85
N ASN A 144 16.44 -5.46 -6.87
CA ASN A 144 15.56 -4.98 -7.93
C ASN A 144 15.69 -5.90 -9.15
N ASN A 145 14.71 -6.76 -9.39
CA ASN A 145 14.48 -7.27 -10.74
C ASN A 145 13.09 -7.91 -10.89
N ALA A 146 12.50 -7.75 -12.07
CA ALA A 146 11.38 -8.60 -12.47
C ALA A 146 11.92 -10.01 -12.72
N TYR A 147 11.41 -10.98 -11.99
CA TYR A 147 11.65 -12.39 -12.28
C TYR A 147 10.75 -12.75 -13.45
N GLN A 148 11.29 -12.88 -14.67
CA GLN A 148 10.54 -13.33 -15.85
C GLN A 148 10.94 -14.78 -16.13
N LEU A 149 9.97 -15.67 -16.26
CA LEU A 149 10.20 -17.00 -16.78
C LEU A 149 10.64 -16.87 -18.24
N ASN A 150 11.75 -17.54 -18.56
CA ASN A 150 11.94 -18.07 -19.90
C ASN A 150 11.29 -19.45 -19.90
N TYR A 151 10.39 -19.69 -20.85
CA TYR A 151 9.66 -20.96 -20.98
C TYR A 151 10.56 -22.16 -21.32
N ASP A 152 11.82 -21.91 -21.71
CA ASP A 152 12.75 -22.92 -22.21
C ASP A 152 13.67 -23.54 -21.13
N ASP A 153 13.70 -23.00 -19.90
CA ASP A 153 14.57 -23.50 -18.83
C ASP A 153 13.83 -24.44 -17.86
N ILE A 154 14.26 -25.71 -17.81
CA ILE A 154 13.73 -26.78 -16.93
C ILE A 154 13.95 -26.46 -15.42
N ARG A 155 14.88 -25.54 -15.12
CA ARG A 155 15.09 -25.00 -13.77
C ARG A 155 15.20 -23.48 -13.86
N VAL A 156 14.09 -22.80 -13.59
CA VAL A 156 14.07 -21.34 -13.50
C VAL A 156 14.78 -20.96 -12.20
N SER A 157 16.07 -20.63 -12.29
CA SER A 157 16.86 -20.14 -11.18
C SER A 157 17.53 -18.83 -11.61
N LYS A 158 17.50 -17.82 -10.74
CA LYS A 158 18.06 -16.50 -11.03
C LYS A 158 18.95 -16.05 -9.89
N ILE A 159 20.15 -15.59 -10.24
CA ILE A 159 21.03 -14.89 -9.32
C ILE A 159 20.78 -13.39 -9.51
N ILE A 160 20.47 -12.71 -8.41
CA ILE A 160 20.18 -11.28 -8.37
C ILE A 160 21.26 -10.62 -7.52
N VAL A 161 21.94 -9.62 -8.09
CA VAL A 161 22.90 -8.82 -7.35
C VAL A 161 22.16 -7.89 -6.40
N VAL A 162 22.53 -7.92 -5.14
CA VAL A 162 21.98 -7.08 -4.09
C VAL A 162 22.55 -5.67 -4.26
N THR A 163 21.68 -4.66 -4.32
CA THR A 163 22.11 -3.26 -4.41
C THR A 163 21.84 -2.50 -3.11
N HIS A 164 22.85 -1.79 -2.60
CA HIS A 164 22.70 -0.88 -1.46
C HIS A 164 22.17 0.49 -1.93
N LYS A 165 20.86 0.58 -2.23
CA LYS A 165 20.20 1.86 -2.53
C LYS A 165 19.36 2.33 -1.34
N LYS A 166 19.29 3.64 -1.11
CA LYS A 166 18.37 4.22 -0.11
C LYS A 166 16.93 3.89 -0.52
N VAL A 167 16.27 3.02 0.25
CA VAL A 167 14.88 2.58 0.03
C VAL A 167 13.89 3.72 -0.09
N ASN A 168 14.13 4.85 0.60
CA ASN A 168 13.17 5.95 0.66
C ASN A 168 12.77 6.47 -0.73
N GLN A 169 13.71 6.60 -1.67
CA GLN A 169 13.38 7.03 -3.03
C GLN A 169 12.65 5.95 -3.84
N PHE A 170 12.93 4.66 -3.59
CA PHE A 170 12.36 3.56 -4.37
C PHE A 170 10.95 3.20 -3.91
N PHE A 171 10.73 3.20 -2.58
CA PHE A 171 9.42 3.02 -1.99
C PHE A 171 8.53 4.22 -2.33
N GLU A 172 8.91 5.45 -1.99
CA GLU A 172 8.02 6.62 -2.16
C GLU A 172 7.55 6.84 -3.60
N ILE A 173 8.42 6.63 -4.60
CA ILE A 173 8.09 6.90 -6.01
C ILE A 173 7.16 5.85 -6.61
N LYS A 174 7.30 4.56 -6.24
CA LYS A 174 6.49 3.47 -6.81
C LYS A 174 5.25 3.13 -6.00
N PHE A 175 5.28 3.36 -4.68
CA PHE A 175 4.08 3.34 -3.85
C PHE A 175 3.05 4.34 -4.36
N ARG A 176 3.50 5.57 -4.66
CA ARG A 176 2.66 6.69 -5.09
C ARG A 176 1.89 6.41 -6.39
N ASN A 177 2.51 5.74 -7.37
CA ASN A 177 1.88 5.56 -8.70
C ASN A 177 0.77 4.49 -8.73
N GLU A 178 0.78 3.50 -7.84
CA GLU A 178 -0.34 2.55 -7.69
C GLU A 178 -1.36 3.02 -6.63
N PHE A 179 -0.96 3.90 -5.71
CA PHE A 179 -1.80 4.52 -4.68
C PHE A 179 -2.93 5.39 -5.27
N PHE A 180 -2.68 6.08 -6.39
CA PHE A 180 -3.66 6.97 -7.01
C PHE A 180 -4.76 6.26 -7.80
N LYS A 181 -4.55 5.00 -8.23
CA LYS A 181 -5.54 4.32 -9.09
C LYS A 181 -6.83 3.95 -8.36
N ASN A 182 -6.81 3.80 -7.04
CA ASN A 182 -8.00 3.50 -6.24
C ASN A 182 -7.78 3.84 -4.76
N PHE A 183 -7.83 5.13 -4.41
CA PHE A 183 -7.58 5.61 -3.05
C PHE A 183 -8.48 4.90 -2.02
N VAL A 184 -9.76 4.63 -2.32
CA VAL A 184 -10.65 3.96 -1.35
C VAL A 184 -10.40 2.45 -1.24
N PHE A 185 -9.99 1.78 -2.31
CA PHE A 185 -9.95 0.31 -2.37
C PHE A 185 -8.59 -0.31 -2.02
N ALA A 186 -7.52 0.50 -1.96
CA ALA A 186 -6.17 0.00 -1.71
C ALA A 186 -6.02 -0.67 -0.34
N GLU A 187 -5.32 -1.81 -0.33
CA GLU A 187 -5.08 -2.68 0.83
C GLU A 187 -4.41 -2.00 2.02
N LEU A 188 -4.78 -2.45 3.22
CA LEU A 188 -4.25 -1.93 4.49
C LEU A 188 -2.75 -2.25 4.64
N SER A 189 -2.28 -3.39 4.12
CA SER A 189 -0.85 -3.74 4.08
C SER A 189 -0.01 -2.69 3.36
N ARG A 190 -0.63 -1.89 2.50
CA ARG A 190 0.05 -0.87 1.73
C ARG A 190 0.00 0.51 2.43
N VAL A 191 -1.00 0.78 3.28
CA VAL A 191 -1.25 2.15 3.76
C VAL A 191 -1.63 2.15 5.24
N LYS A 192 -1.11 3.11 5.99
CA LYS A 192 -1.47 3.33 7.41
C LYS A 192 -2.93 3.76 7.64
N PHE A 193 -3.65 4.09 6.58
CA PHE A 193 -4.99 4.67 6.61
C PHE A 193 -6.00 3.62 6.15
N THR A 194 -6.94 3.26 7.02
CA THR A 194 -7.93 2.19 6.77
C THR A 194 -8.95 2.59 5.70
N ARG A 195 -9.62 1.62 5.06
CA ARG A 195 -10.67 1.93 4.08
C ARG A 195 -11.84 2.64 4.75
N VAL A 196 -12.20 2.24 5.96
CA VAL A 196 -13.25 2.92 6.75
C VAL A 196 -12.88 4.40 6.96
N GLN A 197 -11.65 4.71 7.37
CA GLN A 197 -11.22 6.10 7.53
C GLN A 197 -11.28 6.88 6.21
N ARG A 198 -10.89 6.28 5.08
CA ARG A 198 -11.01 6.90 3.74
C ARG A 198 -12.45 7.22 3.38
N ILE A 199 -13.34 6.23 3.53
CA ILE A 199 -14.77 6.37 3.24
C ILE A 199 -15.37 7.46 4.14
N THR A 200 -15.07 7.47 5.44
CA THR A 200 -15.55 8.49 6.37
C THR A 200 -15.01 9.88 6.01
N THR A 201 -13.74 10.01 5.59
CA THR A 201 -13.19 11.30 5.14
C THR A 201 -13.87 11.80 3.86
N CYS A 202 -14.13 10.92 2.89
CA CYS A 202 -14.87 11.27 1.68
C CYS A 202 -16.30 11.73 2.00
N MET A 203 -16.98 11.04 2.92
CA MET A 203 -18.33 11.45 3.34
C MET A 203 -18.34 12.76 4.13
N ALA A 204 -17.33 12.98 5.00
CA ALA A 204 -17.18 14.26 5.70
C ALA A 204 -16.99 15.41 4.71
N LEU A 205 -16.17 15.22 3.67
CA LEU A 205 -15.99 16.21 2.60
C LEU A 205 -17.31 16.47 1.88
N LEU A 206 -18.03 15.41 1.46
CA LEU A 206 -19.33 15.56 0.79
C LEU A 206 -20.34 16.35 1.63
N TYR A 207 -20.50 16.03 2.92
CA TYR A 207 -21.45 16.73 3.78
C TYR A 207 -21.02 18.16 4.10
N LEU A 208 -19.71 18.42 4.29
CA LEU A 208 -19.22 19.79 4.45
C LEU A 208 -19.46 20.62 3.18
N THR A 209 -19.27 20.05 2.00
CA THR A 209 -19.61 20.71 0.73
C THR A 209 -21.10 20.97 0.60
N MET A 210 -21.96 20.04 1.01
CA MET A 210 -23.41 20.28 1.03
C MET A 210 -23.80 21.42 1.98
N VAL A 211 -23.18 21.50 3.16
CA VAL A 211 -23.40 22.58 4.12
C VAL A 211 -22.93 23.92 3.57
N THR A 212 -21.73 24.00 2.97
CA THR A 212 -21.26 25.24 2.37
C THR A 212 -22.13 25.68 1.19
N ASN A 213 -22.59 24.73 0.36
CA ASN A 213 -23.51 25.03 -0.73
C ASN A 213 -24.85 25.57 -0.22
N ALA A 214 -25.37 25.03 0.88
CA ALA A 214 -26.59 25.52 1.52
C ALA A 214 -26.39 26.90 2.16
N MET A 215 -25.23 27.14 2.80
CA MET A 215 -24.90 28.41 3.44
C MET A 215 -24.85 29.57 2.45
N PHE A 216 -24.37 29.32 1.22
CA PHE A 216 -24.27 30.33 0.17
C PHE A 216 -25.35 30.19 -0.91
N TYR A 217 -26.43 29.46 -0.62
CA TYR A 217 -27.55 29.30 -1.55
C TYR A 217 -28.20 30.66 -1.81
N GLY A 218 -28.33 31.04 -3.09
CA GLY A 218 -28.91 32.32 -3.50
C GLY A 218 -27.99 33.55 -3.34
N VAL A 219 -26.73 33.37 -2.89
CA VAL A 219 -25.76 34.48 -2.76
C VAL A 219 -25.12 34.83 -4.10
N ILE A 220 -25.00 33.86 -5.00
CA ILE A 220 -24.42 34.05 -6.33
C ILE A 220 -25.58 34.34 -7.31
N PRO A 221 -25.66 35.53 -7.92
CA PRO A 221 -26.69 35.83 -8.92
C PRO A 221 -26.51 34.95 -10.17
N GLU A 222 -27.62 34.54 -10.78
CA GLU A 222 -27.62 33.69 -11.99
C GLU A 222 -27.01 34.39 -13.20
N GLU A 223 -27.07 35.73 -13.23
CA GLU A 223 -26.44 36.53 -14.27
C GLU A 223 -25.10 37.14 -13.82
N PRO A 224 -24.07 37.12 -14.68
CA PRO A 224 -22.79 37.75 -14.39
C PRO A 224 -22.95 39.28 -14.31
N GLY A 225 -22.89 39.82 -13.09
CA GLY A 225 -22.91 41.26 -12.85
C GLY A 225 -21.69 42.01 -13.42
N ALA A 226 -21.76 43.35 -13.43
CA ALA A 226 -20.70 44.24 -13.88
C ALA A 226 -19.41 44.03 -13.05
N GLY A 227 -18.49 43.20 -13.57
CA GLY A 227 -17.28 42.77 -12.87
C GLY A 227 -16.95 41.27 -13.01
N ALA A 228 -17.78 40.50 -13.72
CA ALA A 228 -17.49 39.10 -14.02
C ALA A 228 -16.24 38.95 -14.91
N PHE A 229 -15.34 38.04 -14.52
CA PHE A 229 -14.19 37.66 -15.31
C PHE A 229 -14.60 36.53 -16.26
N SER A 230 -14.56 36.80 -17.57
CA SER A 230 -14.90 35.82 -18.60
C SER A 230 -13.63 35.27 -19.24
N LEU A 231 -13.38 33.97 -19.09
CA LEU A 231 -12.29 33.25 -19.75
C LEU A 231 -12.90 32.18 -20.66
N GLY A 232 -13.17 32.56 -21.92
CA GLY A 232 -13.84 31.68 -22.88
C GLY A 232 -15.28 31.33 -22.44
N PRO A 233 -15.74 30.07 -22.54
CA PRO A 233 -17.10 29.69 -22.14
C PRO A 233 -17.34 29.73 -20.62
N PHE A 234 -16.34 30.10 -19.82
CA PHE A 234 -16.44 30.19 -18.37
C PHE A 234 -16.51 31.65 -17.94
N SER A 235 -17.63 32.06 -17.35
CA SER A 235 -17.76 33.34 -16.63
C SER A 235 -17.72 33.08 -15.13
N MET A 236 -16.85 33.80 -14.41
CA MET A 236 -16.79 33.75 -12.95
C MET A 236 -17.03 35.13 -12.35
N SER A 237 -18.09 35.25 -11.56
CA SER A 237 -18.36 36.45 -10.76
C SER A 237 -17.37 36.55 -9.59
N PRO A 238 -16.89 37.75 -9.23
CA PRO A 238 -16.08 37.96 -8.01
C PRO A 238 -16.77 37.42 -6.75
N ALA A 239 -18.10 37.47 -6.69
CA ALA A 239 -18.89 36.89 -5.60
C ALA A 239 -18.74 35.37 -5.53
N ALA A 240 -18.76 34.68 -6.68
CA ALA A 240 -18.56 33.23 -6.74
C ALA A 240 -17.15 32.82 -6.29
N ILE A 241 -16.13 33.60 -6.66
CA ILE A 241 -14.75 33.38 -6.20
C ILE A 241 -14.67 33.56 -4.68
N GLY A 242 -15.26 34.62 -4.13
CA GLY A 242 -15.30 34.88 -2.69
C GLY A 242 -16.00 33.75 -1.91
N VAL A 243 -17.16 33.30 -2.40
CA VAL A 243 -17.89 32.15 -1.84
C VAL A 243 -17.04 30.89 -1.87
N GLY A 244 -16.30 30.63 -2.96
CA GLY A 244 -15.40 29.47 -3.06
C GLY A 244 -14.26 29.50 -2.05
N VAL A 245 -13.62 30.67 -1.87
CA VAL A 245 -12.54 30.86 -0.88
C VAL A 245 -13.06 30.64 0.54
N ILE A 246 -14.19 31.25 0.89
CA ILE A 246 -14.79 31.11 2.24
C ILE A 246 -15.25 29.66 2.47
N SER A 247 -15.84 29.02 1.47
CA SER A 247 -16.24 27.61 1.55
C SER A 247 -15.04 26.69 1.81
N ASN A 248 -13.89 26.94 1.17
CA ASN A 248 -12.67 26.21 1.44
C ASN A 248 -12.18 26.45 2.88
N LEU A 249 -12.20 27.70 3.34
CA LEU A 249 -11.77 28.07 4.70
C LEU A 249 -12.65 27.43 5.79
N ILE A 250 -13.95 27.21 5.51
CA ILE A 250 -14.87 26.51 6.41
C ILE A 250 -14.66 25.00 6.37
N THR A 251 -14.47 24.42 5.18
CA THR A 251 -14.37 22.95 5.00
C THR A 251 -13.01 22.39 5.38
N PHE A 252 -11.94 23.15 5.19
CA PHE A 252 -10.57 22.66 5.38
C PHE A 252 -10.22 22.31 6.84
N PRO A 253 -10.48 23.15 7.87
CA PRO A 253 -10.05 22.85 9.23
C PRO A 253 -10.65 21.55 9.81
N PRO A 254 -11.96 21.29 9.68
CA PRO A 254 -12.55 20.02 10.12
C PRO A 254 -11.93 18.80 9.42
N LEU A 255 -11.73 18.87 8.10
CA LEU A 255 -11.13 17.79 7.32
C LEU A 255 -9.68 17.53 7.74
N PHE A 256 -8.91 18.60 7.92
CA PHE A 256 -7.53 18.49 8.38
C PHE A 256 -7.46 17.81 9.74
N LEU A 257 -8.32 18.20 10.69
CA LEU A 257 -8.39 17.57 12.01
C LEU A 257 -8.73 16.08 11.95
N ILE A 258 -9.75 15.70 11.16
CA ILE A 258 -10.13 14.29 10.97
C ILE A 258 -8.95 13.48 10.43
N ILE A 259 -8.26 14.00 9.41
CA ILE A 259 -7.10 13.33 8.81
C ILE A 259 -5.96 13.18 9.84
N GLN A 260 -5.68 14.21 10.64
CA GLN A 260 -4.65 14.15 11.68
C GLN A 260 -4.98 13.11 12.77
N LEU A 261 -6.24 13.07 13.20
CA LEU A 261 -6.71 12.06 14.17
C LEU A 261 -6.54 10.66 13.62
N PHE A 262 -7.02 10.41 12.40
CA PHE A 262 -6.90 9.10 11.77
C PHE A 262 -5.45 8.69 11.49
N ARG A 263 -4.55 9.63 11.17
CA ARG A 263 -3.11 9.35 11.04
C ARG A 263 -2.46 8.92 12.36
N LYS A 264 -2.94 9.42 13.50
CA LYS A 264 -2.45 9.03 14.83
C LYS A 264 -2.97 7.65 15.26
N VAL A 265 -4.14 7.24 14.80
CA VAL A 265 -4.70 5.93 15.11
C VAL A 265 -3.95 4.85 14.31
N SER A 266 -3.02 4.16 14.98
CA SER A 266 -2.35 3.00 14.40
C SER A 266 -3.27 1.78 14.44
N PRO A 267 -3.27 0.91 13.41
CA PRO A 267 -3.99 -0.35 13.48
C PRO A 267 -3.46 -1.17 14.66
N LYS A 268 -4.37 -1.62 15.54
CA LYS A 268 -4.01 -2.52 16.64
C LYS A 268 -3.73 -3.89 16.04
N TYR A 269 -2.46 -4.29 16.02
CA TYR A 269 -2.08 -5.65 15.67
C TYR A 269 -2.62 -6.62 16.74
N LYS A 270 -3.21 -7.73 16.30
CA LYS A 270 -3.43 -8.86 17.21
C LYS A 270 -2.04 -9.37 17.59
N ARG A 271 -1.73 -9.38 18.89
CA ARG A 271 -0.60 -10.12 19.45
C ARG A 271 -0.90 -11.60 19.38
#